data_AF-A0A9E3L855-F1
#
_entry.id   AF-A0A9E3L855-F1
#
_cell.length_a   1.000
_cell.length_b   1.000
_cell.length_c   1.000
_cell.angle_alpha   90.00
_cell.angle_beta   90.00
_cell.angle_gamma   90.00
#
_symmetry.space_group_name_H-M   'P 1'
#
loop_
_entity.id
_entity.type
_entity.pdbx_description
1 polymer ?
#
loop_
_entity_poly.entity_id
_entity_poly.type
_entity_poly.pdbx_seq_one_letter_code
_entity_poly.pdbx_strand_id
1 'polypeptide(L)' 'LHAVRDDALAGLSVLAAELYDGARNGSLDRLKMCAAEECRRVFFDRSKPATRRWCMSTLCGNRMKTRAYRERQRGVD' A
#
# COMPACT_ATOMS: atom_id res chain seq x y z
N LEU A 1 -26.11 -19.94 10.23
CA LEU A 1 -26.00 -18.99 9.10
C LEU A 1 -26.29 -17.55 9.52
N HIS A 2 -27.37 -17.26 10.26
CA HIS A 2 -27.65 -15.91 10.78
C HIS A 2 -26.53 -15.36 11.67
N ALA A 3 -26.11 -16.09 12.70
CA ALA A 3 -25.00 -15.66 13.57
C ALA A 3 -23.71 -15.31 12.78
N VAL A 4 -23.30 -16.17 11.84
CA VAL A 4 -22.13 -15.92 10.97
C VAL A 4 -22.29 -14.65 10.13
N ARG A 5 -23.51 -14.37 9.65
CA ARG A 5 -23.81 -13.14 8.90
C ARG A 5 -23.78 -11.92 9.80
N ASP A 6 -24.33 -12.03 11.00
CA ASP A 6 -24.38 -10.93 11.96
C ASP A 6 -22.96 -10.57 12.44
N ASP A 7 -22.10 -11.58 12.67
CA ASP A 7 -20.67 -11.40 12.96
C ASP A 7 -19.94 -10.73 11.79
N ALA A 8 -20.22 -11.13 10.54
CA ALA A 8 -19.62 -10.53 9.35
C ALA A 8 -20.04 -9.06 9.18
N LEU A 9 -21.32 -8.75 9.41
CA LEU A 9 -21.83 -7.38 9.35
C LEU A 9 -21.23 -6.49 10.44
N ALA A 10 -21.08 -7.02 11.65
CA ALA A 10 -20.39 -6.32 12.74
C ALA A 10 -18.94 -6.01 12.36
N GLY A 11 -18.20 -6.99 11.83
CA GLY A 11 -16.82 -6.79 11.36
C GLY A 11 -16.70 -5.76 10.24
N LEU A 12 -17.60 -5.81 9.24
CA LEU A 12 -17.63 -4.82 8.16
C LEU A 12 -17.98 -3.41 8.65
N SER A 13 -18.86 -3.30 9.65
CA SER A 13 -19.23 -2.01 10.25
C SER A 13 -18.05 -1.34 10.94
N VAL A 14 -17.21 -2.12 11.64
CA VAL A 14 -15.97 -1.60 12.24
C VAL A 14 -15.00 -1.11 11.16
N LEU A 15 -14.80 -1.88 10.09
CA LEU A 15 -13.94 -1.45 8.97
C LEU A 15 -14.46 -0.18 8.30
N ALA A 16 -15.78 -0.06 8.12
CA ALA A 16 -16.39 1.13 7.53
C ALA A 16 -16.20 2.38 8.42
N ALA A 17 -16.35 2.24 9.74
CA ALA A 17 -16.10 3.33 10.68
C ALA A 17 -14.64 3.81 10.63
N GLU A 18 -13.68 2.89 10.65
CA GLU A 18 -12.24 3.22 10.55
C GLU A 18 -11.88 3.91 9.23
N LEU A 19 -12.48 3.46 8.11
CA LEU A 19 -12.29 4.12 6.81
C LEU A 19 -12.90 5.53 6.80
N TYR A 20 -14.07 5.71 7.40
CA TYR A 20 -14.71 7.03 7.51
C TYR A 20 -13.87 8.00 8.35
N ASP A 21 -13.42 7.56 9.53
CA ASP A 21 -12.57 8.38 10.41
C ASP A 21 -11.25 8.70 9.73
N GLY A 22 -10.64 7.71 9.06
CA GLY A 22 -9.43 7.90 8.29
C GLY A 22 -9.56 8.90 7.15
N ALA A 23 -10.71 8.91 6.47
CA ALA A 23 -11.02 9.89 5.43
C ALA A 23 -11.17 11.29 6.02
N ARG A 24 -11.83 11.42 7.18
CA ARG A 24 -12.04 12.70 7.86
C ARG A 24 -10.77 13.31 8.41
N ASN A 25 -9.84 12.49 8.90
CA ASN A 25 -8.61 12.95 9.53
C ASN A 25 -7.40 12.99 8.56
N GLY A 26 -7.60 12.66 7.28
CA GLY A 26 -6.55 12.66 6.24
C GLY A 26 -5.56 11.49 6.33
N SER A 27 -5.71 10.55 7.28
CA SER A 27 -4.80 9.41 7.38
C SER A 27 -4.89 8.46 6.18
N LEU A 28 -6.00 8.47 5.43
CA LEU A 28 -6.11 7.71 4.18
C LEU A 28 -5.16 8.18 3.08
N ASP A 29 -4.56 9.37 3.15
CA ASP A 29 -3.50 9.80 2.22
C ASP A 29 -2.26 8.89 2.29
N ARG A 30 -2.12 8.16 3.40
CA ARG A 30 -1.09 7.13 3.58
C ARG A 30 -1.46 5.80 2.96
N LEU A 31 -2.72 5.55 2.59
CA LEU A 31 -3.15 4.35 1.89
C LEU A 31 -2.85 4.49 0.39
N LYS A 32 -1.85 3.74 -0.09
CA LYS A 32 -1.27 3.93 -1.43
C LYS A 32 -1.22 2.62 -2.21
N MET A 33 -1.24 2.71 -3.53
CA MET A 33 -0.88 1.61 -4.41
C MET A 33 0.63 1.56 -4.64
N CYS A 34 1.19 0.36 -4.73
CA CYS A 34 2.60 0.18 -5.07
C CYS A 34 2.92 0.77 -6.45
N ALA A 35 3.98 1.56 -6.56
CA ALA A 35 4.41 2.18 -7.81
C ALA A 35 5.19 1.25 -8.76
N ALA A 36 5.35 -0.03 -8.43
CA ALA A 36 5.93 -1.00 -9.36
C ALA A 36 4.82 -1.50 -10.31
N GLU A 37 5.03 -1.41 -11.63
CA GLU A 37 4.01 -1.67 -12.66
C GLU A 37 3.31 -3.04 -12.51
N GLU A 38 4.09 -4.08 -12.21
CA GLU A 38 3.60 -5.45 -12.02
C GLU A 38 3.03 -5.71 -10.62
N CYS A 39 3.09 -4.74 -9.70
CA CYS A 39 2.66 -4.91 -8.32
C CYS A 39 1.30 -4.23 -8.06
N ARG A 40 0.28 -5.03 -7.76
CA ARG A 40 -1.08 -4.55 -7.46
C ARG A 40 -1.40 -4.43 -5.96
N ARG A 41 -0.37 -4.38 -5.10
CA ARG A 41 -0.57 -4.30 -3.64
C ARG A 41 -0.92 -2.87 -3.22
N VAL A 42 -1.97 -2.74 -2.43
CA VAL A 42 -2.23 -1.58 -1.58
C VAL A 42 -1.41 -1.70 -0.30
N PHE A 43 -0.90 -0.59 0.22
CA PHE A 43 -0.16 -0.54 1.48
C PHE A 43 -0.45 0.75 2.23
N PHE A 44 -0.33 0.71 3.54
CA PHE A 44 -0.34 1.91 4.37
C PHE A 44 1.09 2.39 4.59
N ASP A 45 1.40 3.60 4.15
CA ASP A 45 2.69 4.23 4.34
C ASP A 45 2.89 4.61 5.81
N ARG A 46 3.60 3.76 6.55
CA ARG A 46 3.99 4.02 7.95
C ARG A 46 5.29 4.82 8.09
N SER A 47 5.91 5.26 6.99
CA SER A 47 7.14 6.03 7.06
C SER A 47 6.90 7.40 7.69
N LYS A 48 7.90 7.96 8.38
CA LYS A 48 7.84 9.30 8.95
C LYS A 48 7.47 10.36 7.89
N PRO A 49 8.14 10.44 6.72
CA PRO A 49 7.83 11.48 5.73
C PRO A 49 6.55 11.22 4.92
N ALA A 50 5.92 10.05 5.03
CA ALA A 50 4.77 9.66 4.18
C ALA A 50 5.06 9.77 2.67
N THR A 51 6.29 9.50 2.23
CA THR A 51 6.71 9.57 0.81
C THR A 51 7.04 8.21 0.21
N ARG A 52 6.74 7.11 0.89
CA ARG A 52 7.05 5.77 0.40
C ARG A 52 6.22 5.46 -0.85
N ARG A 53 6.91 4.99 -1.89
CA ARG A 53 6.32 4.64 -3.19
C ARG A 53 6.05 3.14 -3.39
N TRP A 54 6.66 2.28 -2.58
CA TRP A 54 6.63 0.83 -2.79
C TRP A 54 6.05 0.08 -1.59
N CYS A 55 5.29 -0.99 -1.84
CA CYS A 55 4.62 -1.75 -0.79
C CYS A 55 5.58 -2.31 0.26
N MET A 56 6.83 -2.62 -0.12
CA MET A 56 7.90 -3.14 0.73
C MET A 56 9.25 -2.67 0.18
N SER A 57 10.08 -2.04 1.02
CA SER A 57 11.42 -1.60 0.61
C SER A 57 12.30 -2.78 0.19
N THR A 58 12.24 -3.90 0.94
CA THR A 58 13.01 -5.11 0.69
C THR A 58 12.57 -5.90 -0.54
N LEU A 59 11.34 -5.68 -1.03
CA LEU A 59 10.80 -6.39 -2.19
C LEU A 59 10.72 -5.48 -3.41
N CYS A 60 9.67 -4.65 -3.51
CA CYS A 60 9.45 -3.78 -4.67
C CYS A 60 10.46 -2.62 -4.73
N GLY A 61 10.88 -2.08 -3.57
CA GLY A 61 11.91 -1.03 -3.54
C GLY A 61 13.24 -1.51 -4.12
N ASN A 62 13.76 -2.64 -3.61
CA ASN A 62 14.99 -3.26 -4.11
C ASN A 62 14.86 -3.67 -5.58
N ARG A 63 13.76 -4.32 -5.98
CA ARG A 63 13.50 -4.70 -7.38
C ARG A 63 13.62 -3.50 -8.33
N MET A 64 12.94 -2.40 -8.01
CA MET A 64 12.97 -1.20 -8.86
C MET A 64 14.35 -0.54 -8.87
N LYS A 65 15.06 -0.53 -7.74
CA LYS A 65 16.46 -0.05 -7.66
C LYS A 65 17.39 -0.88 -8.55
N THR A 66 17.27 -2.21 -8.53
CA THR A 66 18.06 -3.11 -9.37
C THR A 66 17.74 -2.94 -10.85
N ARG A 67 16.46 -2.82 -11.23
CA ARG A 67 16.05 -2.54 -12.62
C ARG A 67 16.67 -1.24 -13.13
N ALA A 68 16.51 -0.14 -12.39
CA ALA A 68 17.06 1.15 -12.76
C ALA A 68 18.61 1.13 -12.82
N TYR A 69 19.28 0.39 -11.94
CA TYR A 69 20.73 0.21 -12.01
C TYR A 69 21.16 -0.49 -13.30
N ARG A 70 20.50 -1.59 -13.68
CA ARG A 70 20.80 -2.33 -14.92
C ARG A 70 20.51 -1.49 -16.18
N GLU A 71 19.43 -0.72 -16.19
CA GLU A 71 19.10 0.20 -17.28
C GLU A 71 20.20 1.25 -17.49
N ARG A 72 20.76 1.80 -16.40
CA ARG A 72 21.89 2.73 -16.48
C ARG A 72 23.17 2.08 -16.99
N GLN A 73 23.46 0.83 -16.64
CA GLN A 73 24.67 0.15 -17.10
C GLN A 73 24.62 -0.16 -18.61
N ARG A 74 23.44 -0.49 -19.15
CA ARG A 74 23.25 -0.75 -20.59
C ARG A 74 23.48 0.46 -21.50
N GLY A 75 23.45 1.67 -20.96
CA GLY A 75 23.72 2.90 -21.71
C GLY A 75 25.17 3.40 -21.57
N VAL A 76 26.03 2.63 -20.90
CA VAL A 76 27.47 2.91 -20.74
C VAL A 76 28.31 2.01 -21.66
N ASP A 77 27.67 1.06 -22.35
CA ASP A 77 28.22 0.33 -23.50
C ASP A 77 27.92 1.11 -24.80
#